data_AF-A0A2E1YSW7-F1
#
_entry.id   AF-A0A2E1YSW7-F1
#
_cell.length_a   1.000
_cell.length_b   1.000
_cell.length_c   1.000
_cell.angle_alpha   90.00
_cell.angle_beta   90.00
_cell.angle_gamma   90.00
#
_symmetry.space_group_name_H-M   'P 1'
#
loop_
_entity.id
_entity.type
_entity.pdbx_description
1 polymer ?
#
loop_
_entity_poly.entity_id
_entity_poly.type
_entity_poly.pdbx_seq_one_letter_code
_entity_poly.pdbx_strand_id
1 'polypeptide(L)' 'MNKEIILKDLNNRNYHVKDFKRFKKHILEFHGCGSSIHEENGFFFRVDQKFRENLLKIQES' A
#
# COMPACT_ATOMS: atom_id res chain seq x y z
N MET A 1 -1.90 9.34 19.18
CA MET A 1 -0.62 9.28 18.43
C MET A 1 -0.96 8.87 17.02
N ASN A 2 -0.68 9.69 16.02
CA ASN A 2 -0.95 9.31 14.63
C ASN A 2 0.07 8.23 14.24
N LYS A 3 -0.41 7.03 13.95
CA LYS A 3 0.46 5.91 13.58
C LYS A 3 0.92 6.12 12.15
N GLU A 4 2.20 6.37 11.97
CA GLU A 4 2.80 6.51 10.65
C GLU A 4 2.92 5.15 9.98
N ILE A 5 2.46 5.04 8.73
CA ILE A 5 2.55 3.82 7.95
C ILE A 5 3.65 3.98 6.92
N ILE A 6 4.66 3.12 7.04
CA ILE A 6 5.83 3.10 6.16
C ILE A 6 5.79 1.80 5.36
N LEU A 7 5.82 1.92 4.03
CA LEU A 7 5.89 0.79 3.11
C LEU A 7 7.26 0.77 2.43
N LYS A 8 7.73 -0.42 2.05
CA LYS A 8 8.91 -0.56 1.19
C LYS A 8 8.48 -0.79 -0.25
N ASP A 9 9.06 -0.01 -1.15
CA ASP A 9 8.88 -0.21 -2.59
C ASP A 9 9.80 -1.31 -3.12
N LEU A 10 9.66 -1.65 -4.40
CA LEU A 10 10.47 -2.66 -5.07
C LEU A 10 11.96 -2.31 -5.18
N ASN A 11 12.32 -1.04 -4.98
CA ASN A 11 13.70 -0.54 -4.96
C ASN A 11 14.25 -0.40 -3.53
N ASN A 12 13.60 -1.03 -2.53
CA ASN A 12 13.95 -0.94 -1.11
C ASN A 12 13.91 0.48 -0.51
N ARG A 13 13.19 1.42 -1.12
CA ARG A 13 12.98 2.77 -0.60
C ARG A 13 11.76 2.79 0.33
N ASN A 14 11.85 3.57 1.39
CA ASN A 14 10.74 3.79 2.31
C ASN A 14 9.77 4.82 1.73
N TYR A 15 8.51 4.44 1.62
CA TYR A 15 7.40 5.32 1.28
C TYR A 15 6.56 5.60 2.52
N HIS A 16 6.40 6.89 2.84
CA HIS A 16 5.61 7.36 3.96
C HIS A 16 4.19 7.63 3.48
N VAL A 17 3.24 6.78 3.88
CA VAL A 17 1.86 6.85 3.38
C VAL A 17 1.16 8.04 4.02
N LYS A 18 0.92 9.10 3.23
CA LYS A 18 0.29 10.35 3.70
C LYS A 18 -1.18 10.17 4.11
N ASP A 19 -1.94 9.43 3.30
CA ASP A 19 -3.34 9.12 3.54
C ASP A 19 -3.57 7.63 3.30
N PHE A 20 -3.55 6.87 4.40
CA PHE A 20 -3.67 5.41 4.33
C PHE A 20 -5.05 4.97 3.86
N LYS A 21 -6.12 5.69 4.22
CA LYS A 21 -7.49 5.36 3.78
C LYS A 21 -7.59 5.49 2.27
N ARG A 22 -7.09 6.60 1.70
CA ARG A 22 -7.09 6.82 0.25
C ARG A 22 -6.24 5.78 -0.47
N PHE A 23 -5.03 5.53 0.03
CA PHE A 23 -4.14 4.53 -0.54
C PHE A 23 -4.77 3.13 -0.54
N LYS A 24 -5.26 2.67 0.62
CA LYS A 24 -5.93 1.37 0.77
C LYS A 24 -7.13 1.25 -0.15
N LYS A 25 -7.98 2.28 -0.22
CA LYS A 25 -9.15 2.29 -1.12
C LYS A 25 -8.71 2.15 -2.58
N HIS A 26 -7.73 2.92 -3.03
CA HIS A 26 -7.20 2.85 -4.40
C HIS A 26 -6.67 1.44 -4.73
N ILE A 27 -5.89 0.83 -3.83
CA ILE A 27 -5.39 -0.53 -4.03
C ILE A 27 -6.52 -1.55 -4.16
N LEU A 28 -7.57 -1.46 -3.35
CA LEU A 28 -8.70 -2.39 -3.42
C LEU A 28 -9.58 -2.18 -4.66
N GLU A 29 -9.75 -0.94 -5.12
CA GLU A 29 -10.56 -0.60 -6.29
C GLU A 29 -9.86 -0.94 -7.61
N PHE A 30 -8.58 -0.58 -7.75
CA PHE A 30 -7.85 -0.69 -9.03
C PHE A 30 -6.96 -1.93 -9.11
N HIS A 31 -6.58 -2.52 -7.96
CA HIS A 31 -5.68 -3.67 -7.89
C HIS A 31 -6.25 -4.81 -7.03
N GLY A 32 -7.59 -4.93 -7.00
CA GLY A 32 -8.32 -5.85 -6.11
C GLY A 32 -8.11 -7.35 -6.36
N CYS A 33 -7.63 -7.74 -7.54
CA CYS A 33 -7.38 -9.14 -7.90
C CYS A 33 -6.06 -9.31 -8.68
N GLY A 34 -5.56 -10.55 -8.75
CA GLY A 34 -4.32 -10.88 -9.45
C GLY A 34 -3.07 -10.25 -8.82
N SER A 35 -2.02 -10.14 -9.63
CA SER A 35 -0.75 -9.48 -9.32
C SER A 35 -0.53 -8.34 -10.30
N SER A 36 -0.19 -7.16 -9.81
CA SER A 36 0.05 -5.96 -10.64
C SER A 36 1.14 -5.07 -10.03
N ILE A 37 1.66 -4.14 -10.83
CA ILE A 37 2.56 -3.09 -10.36
C ILE A 37 1.73 -1.83 -10.17
N HIS A 38 1.82 -1.24 -8.98
CA HIS A 38 1.23 0.04 -8.64
C HIS A 38 2.35 1.07 -8.45
N GLU A 39 2.17 2.25 -9.01
CA GLU A 39 3.07 3.39 -8.84
C GLU A 39 2.39 4.46 -8.00
N GLU A 40 3.10 4.98 -7.00
CA GLU A 40 2.63 6.06 -6.13
C GLU A 40 3.81 7.02 -5.83
N ASN A 41 3.73 8.25 -6.34
CA ASN A 41 4.75 9.30 -6.16
C ASN A 41 6.18 8.87 -6.53
N GLY A 42 6.31 8.06 -7.57
CA GLY A 42 7.54 7.48 -8.06
C GLY A 42 8.00 6.23 -7.32
N PHE A 43 7.22 5.69 -6.37
CA PHE A 43 7.47 4.42 -5.67
C PHE A 43 6.65 3.30 -6.28
N PHE A 44 7.26 2.13 -6.46
CA PHE A 44 6.63 1.00 -7.14
C PHE A 44 6.34 -0.14 -6.17
N PHE A 45 5.11 -0.64 -6.16
CA PHE A 45 4.66 -1.73 -5.31
C PHE A 45 4.16 -2.89 -6.15
N ARG A 46 4.58 -4.10 -5.81
CA ARG A 46 3.93 -5.30 -6.30
C ARG A 46 2.70 -5.58 -5.44
N VAL A 47 1.54 -5.38 -6.03
CA VAL A 47 0.25 -5.63 -5.37
C VAL A 47 -0.20 -7.04 -5.74
N ASP A 48 0.02 -7.96 -4.81
CA ASP A 48 -0.48 -9.32 -4.85
C ASP A 48 -1.48 -9.58 -3.71
N GLN A 49 -1.96 -10.82 -3.60
CA GLN A 49 -2.91 -11.19 -2.55
C GLN A 49 -2.34 -10.94 -1.15
N LYS A 50 -1.06 -11.29 -0.92
CA LYS A 50 -0.40 -11.10 0.37
C LYS A 50 -0.29 -9.63 0.74
N PHE A 51 0.03 -8.76 -0.22
CA PHE A 51 0.06 -7.32 -0.03
C PHE A 51 -1.31 -6.78 0.41
N ARG A 52 -2.39 -7.18 -0.29
CA ARG A 52 -3.76 -6.77 0.05
C ARG A 52 -4.19 -7.25 1.44
N GLU A 53 -3.90 -8.50 1.79
CA GLU A 53 -4.19 -9.05 3.11
C GLU A 53 -3.46 -8.30 4.23
N ASN A 54 -2.20 -7.94 4.02
CA ASN A 54 -1.43 -7.14 4.98
C ASN A 54 -2.00 -5.73 5.13
N LEU A 55 -2.41 -5.08 4.04
CA LEU A 55 -3.09 -3.78 4.08
C LEU A 55 -4.39 -3.82 4.87
N LEU A 56 -5.16 -4.91 4.76
CA LEU A 56 -6.41 -5.08 5.50
C LEU A 56 -6.19 -5.26 7.00
N LYS A 57 -5.07 -5.86 7.41
CA LYS A 57 -4.69 -6.10 8.82
C LYS A 57 -4.17 -4.86 9.55
N ILE A 58 -3.77 -3.81 8.84
CA ILE A 58 -3.36 -2.56 9.47
C ILE A 58 -4.61 -1.90 10.08
N GLN A 59 -4.71 -1.95 11.42
CA GLN A 59 -5.74 -1.27 12.19
C GLN A 59 -5.37 0.21 12.34
N GLU A 60 -6.27 1.09 11.91
CA GLU A 60 -6.21 2.50 12.29
C GLU A 60 -6.60 2.61 13.77
N SER A 61 -5.74 3.22 14.57
CA SER A 61 -5.93 3.42 16.01
C SER A 61 -6.70 4.72 16.28
#